data_AF-A0A9W4UVN5-F1
#
_entry.id   AF-A0A9W4UVN5-F1
#
_cell.length_a   1.000
_cell.length_b   1.000
_cell.length_c   1.000
_cell.angle_alpha   90.00
_cell.angle_beta   90.00
_cell.angle_gamma   90.00
#
_symmetry.space_group_name_H-M   'P 1'
#
loop_
_entity.id
_entity.type
_entity.pdbx_description
1 polymer ?
#
loop_
_entity_poly.entity_id
_entity_poly.type
_entity_poly.pdbx_seq_one_letter_code
_entity_poly.pdbx_strand_id
1 'polypeptide(L)'
;MIDIDAPSNNGGPRGTVLHALLTDFTASGSTQNGTALLTTKATGPASYFGPAPPAETPQHPHNYVFVLHEQPANFAVPAAHKQVVQSRFGIDWSKFVKDAGLKEAVGGNYLRVQSGDNTKRWIG
;
A
#
# COMPACT_ATOMS: atom_id res chain seq x y z
N MET A 1 0.17 -1.23 1.80
CA MET A 1 -0.27 0.14 1.44
C MET A 1 -0.43 0.17 -0.07
N ILE A 2 -1.60 0.58 -0.54
CA ILE A 2 -1.98 0.53 -1.96
C ILE A 2 -2.55 1.89 -2.33
N ASP A 3 -1.98 2.52 -3.33
CA ASP A 3 -2.59 3.64 -4.05
C ASP A 3 -3.62 3.06 -5.02
N ILE A 4 -4.85 3.57 -5.03
CA ILE A 4 -5.93 3.10 -5.92
C ILE A 4 -6.28 4.10 -7.03
N ASP A 5 -5.56 5.22 -7.11
CA ASP A 5 -5.86 6.30 -8.04
C ASP A 5 -4.68 6.61 -8.97
N ALA A 6 -3.73 5.68 -9.13
CA ALA A 6 -2.58 5.91 -9.99
C ALA A 6 -3.02 6.15 -11.45
N PRO A 7 -2.61 7.25 -12.10
CA PRO A 7 -3.01 7.52 -13.47
C PRO A 7 -2.39 6.50 -14.41
N SER A 8 -3.11 6.17 -15.48
CA SER A 8 -2.57 5.38 -16.58
C SER A 8 -1.87 6.28 -17.59
N ASN A 9 -0.82 5.76 -18.25
CA ASN A 9 -0.01 6.54 -19.21
C ASN A 9 -0.81 7.12 -20.39
N ASN A 10 -2.00 6.59 -20.69
CA ASN A 10 -2.80 6.96 -21.87
C ASN A 10 -4.20 7.49 -21.53
N GLY A 11 -4.44 7.93 -20.28
CA GLY A 11 -5.76 8.43 -19.87
C GLY A 11 -6.86 7.35 -19.80
N GLY A 12 -6.47 6.07 -19.84
CA GLY A 12 -7.34 4.95 -19.50
C GLY A 12 -7.64 4.88 -17.98
N PRO A 13 -8.35 3.82 -17.53
CA PRO A 13 -8.74 3.68 -16.13
C PRO A 13 -7.57 3.84 -15.17
N ARG A 14 -7.81 4.48 -14.03
CA ARG A 14 -6.82 4.54 -12.95
C ARG A 14 -6.50 3.13 -12.46
N GLY A 15 -5.23 2.92 -12.16
CA GLY A 15 -4.70 1.66 -11.68
C GLY A 15 -4.31 1.73 -10.22
N THR A 16 -3.80 0.62 -9.73
CA THR A 16 -3.28 0.50 -8.36
C THR A 16 -1.76 0.54 -8.33
N VAL A 17 -1.16 1.13 -7.29
CA VAL A 17 0.28 1.02 -7.02
C VAL A 17 0.51 0.48 -5.61
N LEU A 18 1.32 -0.57 -5.51
CA LEU A 18 1.71 -1.18 -4.25
C LEU A 18 2.87 -0.39 -3.63
N HIS A 19 2.57 0.45 -2.65
CA HIS A 19 3.57 1.24 -1.91
C HIS A 19 4.33 0.44 -0.87
N ALA A 20 3.70 -0.57 -0.29
CA ALA A 20 4.32 -1.48 0.67
C ALA A 20 3.54 -2.79 0.79
N LEU A 21 4.27 -3.88 0.90
CA LEU A 21 3.79 -5.20 1.31
C LEU A 21 4.85 -5.76 2.25
N LEU A 22 4.59 -5.64 3.54
CA LEU A 22 5.44 -6.13 4.62
C LEU A 22 4.72 -7.29 5.30
N THR A 23 5.49 -8.27 5.76
CA THR A 23 5.01 -9.50 6.40
C THR A 23 5.46 -9.60 7.84
N ASP A 24 5.05 -10.67 8.52
CA ASP A 24 5.61 -11.10 9.81
C ASP A 24 5.47 -10.07 10.93
N PHE A 25 4.36 -9.31 10.91
CA PHE A 25 4.00 -8.43 12.01
C PHE A 25 3.63 -9.23 13.25
N THR A 26 4.19 -8.86 14.38
CA THR A 26 3.87 -9.41 15.69
C THR A 26 3.59 -8.28 16.68
N ALA A 27 2.83 -8.58 17.74
CA ALA A 27 2.63 -7.65 18.83
C ALA A 27 3.98 -7.36 19.51
N SER A 28 4.29 -6.08 19.67
CA SER A 28 5.53 -5.64 20.31
C SER A 28 5.54 -5.84 21.83
N GLY A 29 4.39 -6.19 22.42
CA GLY A 29 4.17 -6.20 23.88
C GLY A 29 3.83 -4.82 24.45
N SER A 30 3.84 -3.77 23.63
CA SER A 30 3.53 -2.39 24.03
C SER A 30 2.22 -1.91 23.41
N THR A 31 1.65 -0.86 24.00
CA THR A 31 0.51 -0.13 23.45
C THR A 31 0.92 1.29 23.06
N GLN A 32 0.32 1.80 21.98
CA GLN A 32 0.46 3.18 21.53
C GLN A 32 -0.94 3.73 21.25
N ASN A 33 -1.27 4.88 21.85
CA ASN A 33 -2.59 5.52 21.74
C ASN A 33 -3.76 4.56 22.04
N GLY A 34 -3.60 3.67 23.02
CA GLY A 34 -4.63 2.71 23.40
C GLY A 34 -4.75 1.48 22.49
N THR A 35 -3.90 1.35 21.46
CA THR A 35 -3.87 0.20 20.55
C THR A 35 -2.59 -0.61 20.69
N ALA A 36 -2.67 -1.93 20.51
CA ALA A 36 -1.49 -2.80 20.51
C ALA A 36 -0.56 -2.41 19.35
N LEU A 37 0.70 -2.13 19.67
CA LEU A 37 1.68 -1.78 18.65
C LEU A 37 2.18 -3.05 17.97
N LEU A 38 2.00 -3.12 16.64
CA LEU A 38 2.56 -4.18 15.81
C LEU A 38 3.91 -3.75 15.24
N THR A 39 4.87 -4.66 15.23
CA THR A 39 6.21 -4.45 14.68
C THR A 39 6.61 -5.61 13.78
N THR A 40 7.40 -5.33 12.76
CA THR A 40 8.05 -6.35 11.93
C THR A 40 9.49 -5.94 11.65
N LYS A 41 10.36 -6.93 11.43
CA LYS A 41 11.71 -6.72 10.88
C LYS A 41 11.76 -7.01 9.38
N ALA A 42 10.66 -7.50 8.79
CA ALA A 42 10.57 -7.77 7.36
C ALA A 42 10.60 -6.45 6.58
N THR A 43 11.39 -6.42 5.51
CA THR A 43 11.52 -5.27 4.60
C THR A 43 10.88 -5.53 3.24
N GLY A 44 10.28 -6.70 3.04
CA GLY A 44 9.63 -7.11 1.81
C GLY A 44 8.38 -7.95 2.08
N PRO A 45 7.71 -8.48 1.04
CA PRO A 45 8.12 -8.54 -0.38
C PRO A 45 8.14 -7.22 -1.17
N ALA A 46 7.50 -6.16 -0.66
CA ALA A 46 7.59 -4.83 -1.23
C ALA A 46 7.94 -3.81 -0.14
N SER A 47 9.19 -3.34 -0.16
CA SER A 47 9.67 -2.30 0.75
C SER A 47 8.86 -1.03 0.58
N TYR A 48 8.62 -0.33 1.69
CA TYR A 48 7.89 0.92 1.69
C TYR A 48 8.56 1.99 0.82
N PHE A 49 7.76 2.69 0.02
CA PHE A 49 8.09 4.00 -0.52
C PHE A 49 6.92 4.96 -0.34
N GLY A 50 7.23 6.23 -0.10
CA GLY A 50 6.23 7.23 0.28
C GLY A 50 5.26 7.63 -0.83
N PRO A 51 4.12 8.25 -0.48
CA PRO A 51 3.24 8.91 -1.43
C PRO A 51 3.97 9.96 -2.27
N ALA A 52 3.76 9.93 -3.58
CA ALA A 52 4.26 10.94 -4.51
C ALA A 52 3.32 11.07 -5.71
N PRO A 53 2.04 11.45 -5.49
CA PRO A 53 1.09 11.58 -6.58
C PRO A 53 1.58 12.64 -7.58
N PRO A 54 1.50 12.38 -8.90
CA PRO A 54 1.87 13.36 -9.91
C PRO A 54 0.95 14.59 -9.83
N ALA A 55 1.45 15.72 -10.31
CA ALA A 55 0.61 16.90 -10.50
C ALA A 55 -0.34 16.65 -11.68
N GLU A 56 -1.65 16.78 -11.43
CA GLU A 56 -2.69 16.58 -12.42
C GLU A 56 -3.51 17.86 -12.61
N THR A 57 -4.02 18.09 -13.82
CA THR A 57 -4.93 19.20 -14.14
C THR A 57 -6.19 18.62 -14.82
N PRO A 58 -7.36 18.60 -14.15
CA PRO A 58 -7.61 19.09 -12.79
C PRO A 58 -6.88 18.28 -11.70
N GLN A 59 -6.71 18.89 -10.53
CA GLN A 59 -6.09 18.23 -9.38
C GLN A 59 -6.88 16.97 -8.98
N HIS A 60 -6.14 15.89 -8.74
CA HIS A 60 -6.70 14.62 -8.29
C HIS A 60 -5.94 14.09 -7.06
N PRO A 61 -6.56 14.06 -5.86
CA PRO A 61 -5.91 13.49 -4.69
C PRO A 61 -5.97 11.96 -4.76
N HIS A 62 -4.83 11.30 -4.55
CA HIS A 62 -4.75 9.84 -4.52
C HIS A 62 -5.15 9.31 -3.14
N ASN A 63 -5.90 8.21 -3.13
CA ASN A 63 -6.28 7.46 -1.94
C ASN A 63 -5.26 6.33 -1.69
N TYR A 64 -4.59 6.39 -0.55
CA TYR A 64 -3.66 5.35 -0.10
C TYR A 64 -4.31 4.54 1.01
N VAL A 65 -4.52 3.26 0.75
CA VAL A 65 -5.18 2.33 1.67
C VAL A 65 -4.14 1.45 2.36
N PHE A 66 -4.19 1.46 3.68
CA PHE A 66 -3.49 0.51 4.55
C PHE A 66 -4.48 -0.57 4.94
N VAL A 67 -4.09 -1.82 4.75
CA VAL A 67 -4.91 -2.96 5.11
C VAL A 67 -4.00 -4.00 5.75
N LEU A 68 -4.47 -4.58 6.84
CA LEU A 68 -3.79 -5.59 7.63
C LEU A 68 -4.60 -6.88 7.54
N HIS A 69 -3.94 -7.96 7.15
CA HIS A 69 -4.52 -9.32 7.11
C HIS A 69 -3.77 -10.23 8.09
N GLU A 70 -4.48 -11.21 8.62
CA GLU A 70 -3.82 -12.32 9.31
C GLU A 70 -3.07 -13.18 8.28
N GLN A 71 -1.78 -13.37 8.53
CA GLN A 71 -0.86 -14.08 7.65
C GLN A 71 -0.97 -15.61 7.89
N PRO A 72 -1.13 -16.44 6.84
CA PRO A 72 -1.05 -17.88 7.00
C PRO A 72 0.38 -18.31 7.36
N ALA A 73 0.54 -19.40 8.12
CA ALA A 73 1.84 -19.84 8.65
C ALA A 73 2.92 -20.05 7.56
N ASN A 74 2.51 -20.45 6.36
CA ASN A 74 3.41 -20.68 5.21
C ASN A 74 3.22 -19.64 4.11
N PHE A 75 2.95 -18.38 4.49
CA PHE A 75 2.75 -17.31 3.52
C PHE A 75 3.94 -17.19 2.57
N ALA A 76 3.62 -17.13 1.28
CA ALA A 76 4.54 -16.74 0.23
C ALA A 76 3.76 -15.97 -0.84
N VAL A 77 4.40 -15.01 -1.51
CA VAL A 77 3.81 -14.37 -2.68
C VAL A 77 3.55 -15.44 -3.75
N PRO A 78 2.29 -15.65 -4.17
CA PRO A 78 1.99 -16.67 -5.17
C PRO A 78 2.73 -16.38 -6.47
N ALA A 79 3.14 -17.42 -7.19
CA ALA A 79 3.96 -17.28 -8.39
C ALA A 79 3.33 -16.33 -9.44
N ALA A 80 2.00 -16.41 -9.62
CA ALA A 80 1.23 -15.55 -10.52
C ALA A 80 1.30 -14.04 -10.15
N HIS A 81 1.59 -13.73 -8.89
CA HIS A 81 1.61 -12.37 -8.36
C HIS A 81 3.03 -11.80 -8.19
N LYS A 82 4.08 -12.60 -8.41
CA LYS A 82 5.47 -12.12 -8.22
C LYS A 82 5.81 -10.92 -9.10
N GLN A 83 5.39 -10.95 -10.37
CA GLN A 83 5.65 -9.86 -11.31
C GLN A 83 4.95 -8.56 -10.92
N VAL A 84 3.68 -8.64 -10.50
CA VAL A 84 2.90 -7.46 -10.09
C VAL A 84 3.39 -6.92 -8.76
N VAL A 85 3.74 -7.80 -7.82
CA VAL A 85 4.38 -7.39 -6.57
C VAL A 85 5.71 -6.72 -6.86
N GLN A 86 6.58 -7.25 -7.72
CA GLN A 86 7.87 -6.65 -8.06
C GLN A 86 7.75 -5.30 -8.78
N SER A 87 6.92 -5.23 -9.83
CA SER A 87 6.70 -4.00 -10.59
C SER A 87 5.93 -2.94 -9.80
N ARG A 88 5.17 -3.34 -8.77
CA ARG A 88 4.27 -2.52 -7.96
C ARG A 88 2.99 -2.06 -8.67
N PHE A 89 2.86 -2.21 -9.99
CA PHE A 89 1.75 -1.62 -10.76
C PHE A 89 0.65 -2.63 -11.08
N GLY A 90 -0.61 -2.26 -10.84
CA GLY A 90 -1.78 -3.04 -11.27
C GLY A 90 -2.09 -4.25 -10.38
N ILE A 91 -1.74 -4.20 -9.10
CA ILE A 91 -2.14 -5.24 -8.14
C ILE A 91 -3.66 -5.29 -7.93
N ASP A 92 -4.28 -6.39 -8.33
CA ASP A 92 -5.62 -6.73 -7.87
C ASP A 92 -5.52 -7.30 -6.45
N TRP A 93 -5.81 -6.45 -5.46
CA TRP A 93 -5.68 -6.84 -4.06
C TRP A 93 -6.65 -7.95 -3.65
N SER A 94 -7.88 -7.93 -4.16
CA SER A 94 -8.88 -8.96 -3.83
C SER A 94 -8.45 -10.33 -4.35
N LYS A 95 -7.92 -10.36 -5.58
CA LYS A 95 -7.34 -11.57 -6.15
C LYS A 95 -6.07 -12.00 -5.42
N PHE A 96 -5.20 -11.06 -5.04
CA PHE A 96 -4.00 -11.35 -4.27
C PHE A 96 -4.32 -12.00 -2.92
N VAL A 97 -5.26 -11.44 -2.16
CA VAL A 97 -5.72 -11.97 -0.86
C VAL A 97 -6.20 -13.41 -1.01
N LYS A 98 -7.07 -13.67 -2.00
CA LYS A 98 -7.58 -15.00 -2.29
C LYS A 98 -6.48 -15.99 -2.67
N ASP A 99 -5.63 -15.63 -3.63
CA ASP A 99 -4.61 -16.54 -4.17
C ASP A 99 -3.46 -16.77 -3.18
N ALA A 100 -3.18 -15.82 -2.29
CA ALA A 100 -2.16 -15.92 -1.24
C ALA A 100 -2.66 -16.58 0.05
N GLY A 101 -3.96 -16.94 0.12
CA GLY A 101 -4.55 -17.54 1.31
C GLY A 101 -4.56 -16.61 2.53
N LEU A 102 -4.58 -15.30 2.30
CA LEU A 102 -4.75 -14.32 3.38
C LEU A 102 -6.18 -14.42 3.92
N LYS A 103 -6.32 -14.34 5.25
CA LYS A 103 -7.63 -14.30 5.89
C LYS A 103 -8.26 -12.91 5.75
N GLU A 104 -9.46 -12.74 6.31
CA GLU A 104 -10.15 -11.45 6.34
C GLU A 104 -9.27 -10.34 6.92
N ALA A 105 -9.53 -9.11 6.48
CA ALA A 105 -8.80 -7.95 6.98
C ALA A 105 -9.14 -7.73 8.46
N VAL A 106 -8.11 -7.66 9.30
CA VAL A 106 -8.23 -7.46 10.75
C VAL A 106 -8.06 -5.99 11.14
N GLY A 107 -7.68 -5.14 10.18
CA GLY A 107 -7.54 -3.71 10.38
C GLY A 107 -7.31 -2.98 9.08
N GLY A 108 -7.60 -1.68 9.08
CA GLY A 108 -7.37 -0.82 7.94
C GLY A 108 -7.34 0.65 8.33
N ASN A 109 -6.69 1.44 7.50
CA ASN A 109 -6.69 2.90 7.58
C ASN A 109 -6.48 3.46 6.17
N TYR A 110 -6.70 4.75 5.96
CA TYR A 110 -6.43 5.39 4.69
C TYR A 110 -5.91 6.81 4.90
N LEU A 111 -5.23 7.33 3.89
CA LEU A 111 -4.89 8.74 3.78
C LEU A 111 -5.09 9.21 2.35
N ARG A 112 -5.32 10.51 2.19
CA ARG A 112 -5.44 11.17 0.88
C ARG A 112 -4.27 12.11 0.70
N VAL A 113 -3.57 12.00 -0.42
CA VAL A 113 -2.47 12.92 -0.77
C VAL A 113 -2.76 13.55 -2.11
N GLN A 114 -2.73 14.88 -2.13
CA GLN A 114 -2.70 15.67 -3.35
C GLN A 114 -1.27 16.12 -3.59
N SER A 115 -0.84 16.11 -4.84
CA SER A 115 0.42 16.76 -5.23
C SER A 115 0.38 18.23 -4.81
N GLY A 116 1.35 18.67 -4.01
CA GLY A 116 1.48 20.08 -3.66
C GLY A 116 1.84 20.93 -4.88
N ASP A 117 1.57 22.23 -4.82
CA ASP A 117 2.14 23.16 -5.78
C ASP A 117 3.65 23.30 -5.50
N ASN A 118 4.46 22.48 -6.17
CA ASN A 118 5.92 22.51 -6.02
C ASN A 118 6.56 23.83 -6.51
N THR A 119 5.78 24.74 -7.11
CA THR A 119 6.23 26.11 -7.43
C THR A 119 6.16 27.07 -6.23
N LYS A 120 5.42 26.71 -5.18
CA LYS A 120 5.36 27.46 -3.91
C LYS A 120 6.08 26.69 -2.81
N ARG A 121 7.42 26.79 -2.79
CA ARG A 121 8.20 26.40 -1.62
C ARG A 121 7.87 27.36 -0.48
N TRP A 122 7.54 26.83 0.69
CA TRP A 122 7.40 27.64 1.89
C TRP A 122 8.77 28.25 2.20
N ILE A 123 8.91 29.55 1.95
CA ILE A 123 10.02 30.35 2.43
C ILE A 123 9.59 30.77 3.84
N GLY A 124 10.12 30.07 4.84
CA GLY A 124 9.89 30.42 6.24
C GLY A 124 10.49 31.77 6.60
#